data_AF-A0A956JRJ4-F1
#
_entry.id   AF-A0A956JRJ4-F1
#
_cell.length_a   1.000
_cell.length_b   1.000
_cell.length_c   1.000
_cell.angle_alpha   90.00
_cell.angle_beta   90.00
_cell.angle_gamma   90.00
#
_symmetry.space_group_name_H-M   'P 1'
#
loop_
_entity.id
_entity.type
_entity.pdbx_description
1 polymer ?
#
loop_
_entity_poly.entity_id
_entity_poly.type
_entity_poly.pdbx_seq_one_letter_code
_entity_poly.pdbx_strand_id
1 'polypeptide(L)'
;MHITKVLAVCALCVGCGGTEYIDFPDASPTSVQLGGDTSGSLDSTFDLYVPDADAGAAADTLAPDTAPAAPTYSCNADEMLFDGHCYSAPGVKWMDYATAAALCASRGADVAEITSDAENKFIYTLLQSIPVGGGQAAWIALKRTTAAHFQWASGKAANYVAWAPGEPNNESGSENCVVVWGHNLKVTELRGLWNDASCDDPGRDTVICERPAPQTP
;
A
#
# COMPACT_ATOMS: atom_id res chain seq x y z
N MET A 1 -16.56 -31.64 -6.86
CA MET A 1 -15.73 -30.44 -6.65
C MET A 1 -14.29 -30.83 -6.91
N HIS A 2 -13.82 -30.62 -8.14
CA HIS A 2 -12.44 -30.92 -8.55
C HIS A 2 -11.55 -29.73 -8.19
N ILE A 3 -10.54 -29.97 -7.36
CA ILE A 3 -9.48 -28.99 -7.11
C ILE A 3 -8.26 -29.47 -7.89
N THR A 4 -8.00 -28.81 -9.01
CA THR A 4 -6.79 -28.99 -9.80
C THR A 4 -5.61 -28.43 -9.00
N LYS A 5 -4.77 -29.32 -8.45
CA LYS A 5 -3.49 -28.94 -7.82
C LYS A 5 -2.48 -28.68 -8.94
N VAL A 6 -2.06 -27.44 -9.12
CA VAL A 6 -0.92 -27.11 -9.99
C VAL A 6 0.36 -27.45 -9.22
N LEU A 7 1.08 -28.49 -9.65
CA LEU A 7 2.43 -28.79 -9.19
C LEU A 7 3.39 -27.71 -9.71
N ALA A 8 3.92 -26.87 -8.83
CA ALA A 8 5.19 -26.21 -9.10
C ALA A 8 6.32 -27.17 -8.70
N VAL A 9 6.93 -27.82 -9.70
CA VAL A 9 8.14 -28.62 -9.51
C VAL A 9 9.31 -27.65 -9.33
N CYS A 10 9.67 -27.37 -8.09
CA CYS A 10 10.95 -26.73 -7.79
C CYS A 10 12.01 -27.83 -7.74
N ALA A 11 12.78 -27.95 -8.81
CA ALA A 11 13.95 -28.82 -8.85
C ALA A 11 15.08 -28.18 -8.05
N LEU A 12 15.64 -29.00 -7.14
CA LEU A 12 16.91 -28.84 -6.42
C LEU A 12 16.90 -27.98 -5.15
N CYS A 13 16.50 -28.62 -4.04
CA CYS A 13 17.28 -28.58 -2.80
C CYS A 13 17.15 -29.97 -2.13
N VAL A 14 18.23 -30.74 -2.18
CA VAL A 14 18.38 -31.99 -1.42
C VAL A 14 18.70 -31.63 0.02
N GLY A 15 17.83 -32.04 0.96
CA GLY A 15 18.18 -32.26 2.36
C GLY A 15 18.09 -31.06 3.30
N CYS A 16 16.91 -30.84 3.87
CA CYS A 16 16.71 -30.77 5.32
C CYS A 16 15.21 -30.95 5.61
N GLY A 17 14.88 -32.01 6.35
CA GLY A 17 13.54 -32.24 6.86
C GLY A 17 13.27 -31.35 8.06
N GLY A 18 12.05 -30.82 8.12
CA GLY A 18 11.56 -30.00 9.22
C GLY A 18 10.42 -29.12 8.75
N THR A 19 9.19 -29.62 8.78
CA THR A 19 7.99 -28.78 8.63
C THR A 19 7.73 -28.11 9.98
N GLU A 20 8.12 -26.85 10.14
CA GLU A 20 7.57 -26.00 11.20
C GLU A 20 6.43 -25.16 10.61
N TYR A 21 5.22 -25.43 11.09
CA TYR A 21 4.06 -24.58 10.88
C TYR A 21 4.19 -23.38 11.80
N ILE A 22 4.23 -22.16 11.25
CA ILE A 22 4.13 -20.94 12.03
C ILE A 22 2.64 -20.61 12.17
N ASP A 23 2.11 -20.83 13.37
CA ASP A 23 0.78 -20.37 13.79
C ASP A 23 0.80 -18.84 13.95
N PHE A 24 -0.13 -18.16 13.29
CA PHE A 24 -0.41 -16.74 13.52
C PHE A 24 -1.47 -16.62 14.62
N PRO A 25 -1.24 -15.88 15.73
CA PRO A 25 -2.28 -15.65 16.72
C PRO A 25 -3.37 -14.73 16.16
N ASP A 26 -4.60 -15.23 16.24
CA ASP A 26 -5.86 -14.59 15.89
C ASP A 26 -6.08 -13.31 16.72
N ALA A 27 -6.17 -12.15 16.06
CA ALA A 27 -6.42 -10.87 16.72
C ALA A 27 -7.94 -10.68 16.92
N SER A 28 -8.46 -11.15 18.06
CA SER A 28 -9.79 -10.78 18.53
C SER A 28 -9.79 -9.40 19.21
N PRO A 29 -10.79 -8.53 18.97
CA PRO A 29 -10.86 -7.21 19.57
C PRO A 29 -11.36 -7.29 21.03
N THR A 30 -10.57 -6.77 21.96
CA THR A 30 -10.98 -6.58 23.36
C THR A 30 -11.83 -5.32 23.47
N SER A 31 -13.04 -5.51 24.02
CA SER A 31 -13.97 -4.45 24.39
C SER A 31 -13.51 -3.73 25.66
N VAL A 32 -13.51 -2.40 25.63
CA VAL A 32 -13.29 -1.54 26.79
C VAL A 32 -14.61 -1.41 27.55
N GLN A 33 -14.64 -1.82 28.82
CA GLN A 33 -15.73 -1.50 29.74
C GLN A 33 -15.54 -0.10 30.32
N LEU A 34 -16.58 0.72 30.27
CA LEU A 34 -16.72 1.93 31.08
C LEU A 34 -17.58 1.58 32.31
N GLY A 35 -17.02 1.79 33.50
CA GLY A 35 -17.67 1.57 34.79
C GLY A 35 -18.70 2.65 35.15
N GLY A 36 -19.59 2.29 36.08
CA GLY A 36 -20.56 3.17 36.75
C GLY A 36 -19.91 4.32 37.52
N ASP A 37 -20.64 5.28 38.08
CA ASP A 37 -21.72 5.02 39.03
C ASP A 37 -22.58 6.27 39.37
N THR A 38 -23.65 6.02 40.14
CA THR A 38 -24.40 6.91 41.08
C THR A 38 -25.75 7.55 40.67
N SER A 39 -26.79 6.93 41.23
CA SER A 39 -27.99 7.45 41.94
C SER A 39 -28.53 8.86 41.68
N GLY A 40 -29.84 8.92 41.38
CA GLY A 40 -30.65 10.13 41.52
C GLY A 40 -32.15 9.91 41.31
N SER A 41 -32.86 9.57 42.39
CA SER A 41 -34.25 9.91 42.76
C SER A 41 -35.44 9.55 41.85
N LEU A 42 -36.42 8.91 42.50
CA LEU A 42 -37.78 8.61 42.03
C LEU A 42 -38.70 9.83 42.18
N ASP A 43 -39.57 10.10 41.19
CA ASP A 43 -40.95 10.58 41.38
C ASP A 43 -41.73 10.39 40.05
N SER A 44 -42.63 9.42 39.98
CA SER A 44 -44.09 9.59 39.94
C SER A 44 -44.58 10.70 38.97
N THR A 45 -45.11 10.32 37.81
CA THR A 45 -46.56 10.13 37.62
C THR A 45 -46.83 9.64 36.19
N PHE A 46 -47.66 8.60 36.15
CA PHE A 46 -48.60 8.20 35.11
C PHE A 46 -48.94 9.28 34.06
N ASP A 47 -48.79 8.95 32.77
CA ASP A 47 -49.80 9.27 31.76
C ASP A 47 -49.58 8.39 30.51
N LEU A 48 -50.49 7.43 30.35
CA LEU A 48 -50.65 6.64 29.14
C LEU A 48 -51.34 7.51 28.10
N TYR A 49 -50.59 8.03 27.13
CA TYR A 49 -51.17 8.57 25.90
C TYR A 49 -50.83 7.63 24.73
N VAL A 50 -51.82 6.83 24.35
CA VAL A 50 -51.83 6.05 23.11
C VAL A 50 -52.62 6.86 22.10
N PRO A 51 -52.00 7.50 21.09
CA PRO A 51 -52.76 8.05 19.99
C PRO A 51 -53.31 6.91 19.11
N ASP A 52 -54.60 7.08 18.79
CA ASP A 52 -55.44 6.19 18.01
C ASP A 52 -54.84 5.80 16.65
N ALA A 53 -55.12 4.55 16.27
CA ALA A 53 -54.99 4.06 14.92
C ALA A 53 -56.04 4.72 14.01
N ASP A 54 -55.60 5.50 13.03
CA ASP A 54 -56.01 5.37 11.63
C ASP A 54 -55.42 6.51 10.78
N ALA A 55 -54.42 6.17 9.98
CA ALA A 55 -54.21 6.76 8.67
C ALA A 55 -53.35 5.79 7.88
N GLY A 56 -53.96 5.11 6.90
CA GLY A 56 -53.25 4.27 5.95
C GLY A 56 -52.19 5.09 5.22
N ALA A 57 -50.96 5.02 5.71
CA ALA A 57 -49.80 5.36 4.91
C ALA A 57 -49.67 4.26 3.87
N ALA A 58 -49.97 4.60 2.61
CA ALA A 58 -49.49 3.80 1.50
C ALA A 58 -47.99 3.62 1.71
N ALA A 59 -47.56 2.38 1.92
CA ALA A 59 -46.15 2.04 1.90
C ALA A 59 -45.64 2.36 0.50
N ASP A 60 -45.07 3.54 0.34
CA ASP A 60 -44.31 3.91 -0.84
C ASP A 60 -43.18 2.90 -0.94
N THR A 61 -43.34 1.96 -1.87
CA THR A 61 -42.43 0.84 -2.05
C THR A 61 -41.23 1.43 -2.79
N LEU A 62 -40.32 2.07 -2.05
CA LEU A 62 -39.05 2.52 -2.59
C LEU A 62 -38.37 1.30 -3.23
N ALA A 63 -38.18 1.37 -4.54
CA ALA A 63 -37.48 0.34 -5.30
C ALA A 63 -36.12 0.06 -4.62
N PRO A 64 -35.62 -1.19 -4.64
CA PRO A 64 -34.32 -1.50 -4.09
C PRO A 64 -33.28 -0.63 -4.78
N ASP A 65 -32.66 0.26 -3.99
CA ASP A 65 -31.58 1.15 -4.41
C ASP A 65 -30.44 0.28 -4.94
N THR A 66 -30.41 0.10 -6.26
CA THR A 66 -29.42 -0.74 -6.92
C THR A 66 -28.21 0.15 -7.11
N ALA A 67 -27.37 0.23 -6.07
CA ALA A 67 -26.10 0.92 -6.15
C ALA A 67 -25.36 0.46 -7.41
N PRO A 68 -24.81 1.38 -8.23
CA PRO A 68 -24.09 1.02 -9.44
C PRO A 68 -22.97 0.03 -9.12
N ALA A 69 -22.82 -0.99 -9.95
CA ALA A 69 -21.77 -1.98 -9.80
C ALA A 69 -20.39 -1.28 -9.78
N ALA A 70 -19.53 -1.69 -8.85
CA ALA A 70 -18.19 -1.14 -8.75
C ALA A 70 -17.40 -1.38 -10.06
N PRO A 71 -16.57 -0.41 -10.49
CA PRO A 71 -15.74 -0.59 -11.67
C PRO A 71 -14.80 -1.80 -11.49
N THR A 72 -14.58 -2.54 -12.57
CA THR A 72 -13.59 -3.63 -12.61
C THR A 72 -12.33 -3.12 -13.30
N TYR A 73 -11.16 -3.59 -12.86
CA TYR A 73 -9.85 -3.13 -13.34
C TYR A 73 -8.98 -4.32 -13.73
N SER A 74 -8.07 -4.14 -14.70
CA SER A 74 -7.13 -5.18 -15.14
C SER A 74 -5.69 -4.68 -15.27
N CYS A 75 -4.72 -5.45 -14.79
CA CYS A 75 -3.28 -5.18 -14.95
C CYS A 75 -2.60 -6.22 -15.84
N ASN A 76 -1.37 -5.91 -16.30
CA ASN A 76 -0.55 -6.87 -17.03
C ASN A 76 -0.13 -8.03 -16.12
N ALA A 77 0.33 -9.13 -16.72
CA ALA A 77 0.64 -10.36 -15.97
C ALA A 77 1.76 -10.19 -14.93
N ASP A 78 2.63 -9.22 -15.11
CA ASP A 78 3.76 -8.88 -14.24
C ASP A 78 3.50 -7.63 -13.36
N GLU A 79 2.24 -7.21 -13.26
CA GLU A 79 1.80 -6.07 -12.45
C GLU A 79 0.82 -6.50 -11.36
N MET A 80 0.77 -5.73 -10.27
CA MET A 80 -0.17 -5.89 -9.18
C MET A 80 -1.12 -4.70 -9.12
N LEU A 81 -2.42 -4.96 -9.00
CA LEU A 81 -3.46 -3.94 -8.84
C LEU A 81 -3.52 -3.48 -7.37
N PHE A 82 -3.45 -2.17 -7.16
CA PHE A 82 -3.71 -1.54 -5.86
C PHE A 82 -4.39 -0.18 -6.10
N ASP A 83 -5.47 0.08 -5.39
CA ASP A 83 -6.20 1.37 -5.40
C ASP A 83 -6.48 1.99 -6.80
N GLY A 84 -6.81 1.14 -7.79
CA GLY A 84 -7.09 1.60 -9.16
C GLY A 84 -5.85 1.88 -10.01
N HIS A 85 -4.67 1.46 -9.56
CA HIS A 85 -3.39 1.60 -10.25
C HIS A 85 -2.70 0.23 -10.39
N CYS A 86 -1.94 0.06 -11.47
CA CYS A 86 -1.13 -1.13 -11.73
C CYS A 86 0.34 -0.82 -11.44
N TYR A 87 0.96 -1.65 -10.60
CA TYR A 87 2.34 -1.47 -10.17
C TYR A 87 3.21 -2.64 -10.61
N SER A 88 4.44 -2.38 -11.02
CA SER A 88 5.46 -3.40 -11.24
C SER A 88 6.80 -2.99 -10.65
N ALA A 89 7.58 -3.98 -10.22
CA ALA A 89 8.96 -3.77 -9.78
C ALA A 89 9.87 -4.68 -10.62
N PRO A 90 10.39 -4.22 -11.77
CA PRO A 90 11.06 -5.07 -12.76
C PRO A 90 12.33 -5.77 -12.24
N GLY A 91 12.88 -5.36 -11.09
CA GLY A 91 14.06 -5.98 -10.49
C GLY A 91 15.38 -5.73 -11.24
N VAL A 92 15.34 -4.95 -12.32
CA VAL A 92 16.54 -4.43 -12.99
C VAL A 92 17.24 -3.47 -12.03
N LYS A 93 18.56 -3.50 -11.99
CA LYS A 93 19.41 -2.78 -11.02
C LYS A 93 20.56 -2.05 -11.71
N TRP A 94 21.37 -1.33 -10.92
CA TRP A 94 22.52 -0.55 -11.40
C TRP A 94 22.09 0.60 -12.33
N MET A 95 21.08 1.35 -11.89
CA MET A 95 20.50 2.45 -12.65
C MET A 95 20.40 3.70 -11.79
N ASP A 96 20.80 4.82 -12.38
CA ASP A 96 20.46 6.14 -11.86
C ASP A 96 18.95 6.40 -12.00
N TYR A 97 18.47 7.49 -11.39
CA TYR A 97 17.05 7.83 -11.45
C TYR A 97 16.56 8.06 -12.88
N ALA A 98 17.38 8.68 -13.74
CA ALA A 98 16.98 8.99 -15.11
C ALA A 98 16.74 7.72 -15.94
N THR A 99 17.63 6.73 -15.80
CA THR A 99 17.51 5.41 -16.43
C THR A 99 16.34 4.63 -15.87
N ALA A 100 16.10 4.71 -14.55
CA ALA A 100 14.92 4.13 -13.90
C ALA A 100 13.61 4.69 -14.44
N ALA A 101 13.52 6.02 -14.58
CA ALA A 101 12.35 6.68 -15.14
C ALA A 101 12.12 6.29 -16.61
N ALA A 102 13.19 6.21 -17.41
CA ALA A 102 13.11 5.74 -18.79
C ALA A 102 12.62 4.27 -18.88
N LEU A 103 13.02 3.41 -17.93
CA LEU A 103 12.55 2.04 -17.86
C LEU A 103 11.03 1.98 -17.62
N CYS A 104 10.49 2.74 -16.66
CA CYS A 104 9.04 2.79 -16.46
C CYS A 104 8.32 3.35 -17.69
N ALA A 105 8.85 4.43 -18.28
CA ALA A 105 8.26 5.02 -19.49
C ALA A 105 8.20 4.03 -20.66
N SER A 106 9.24 3.21 -20.84
CA SER A 106 9.26 2.15 -21.87
C SER A 106 8.18 1.07 -21.68
N ARG A 107 7.62 0.98 -20.47
CA ARG A 107 6.55 0.06 -20.07
C ARG A 107 5.17 0.73 -20.06
N GLY A 108 5.07 1.98 -20.53
CA GLY A 108 3.83 2.75 -20.50
C GLY A 108 3.40 3.14 -19.08
N ALA A 109 4.37 3.32 -18.19
CA ALA A 109 4.18 3.66 -16.78
C ALA A 109 5.09 4.81 -16.38
N ASP A 110 4.81 5.42 -15.24
CA ASP A 110 5.67 6.40 -14.59
C ASP A 110 6.38 5.76 -13.40
N VAL A 111 7.37 6.46 -12.83
CA VAL A 111 7.92 6.05 -11.53
C VAL A 111 6.83 6.26 -10.48
N ALA A 112 6.70 5.33 -9.54
CA ALA A 112 5.58 5.34 -8.60
C ALA A 112 5.60 6.54 -7.63
N GLU A 113 4.42 7.09 -7.39
CA GLU A 113 4.14 7.99 -6.27
C GLU A 113 3.67 7.17 -5.07
N ILE A 114 3.92 7.65 -3.84
CA ILE A 114 3.41 6.98 -2.65
C ILE A 114 2.70 8.01 -1.78
N THR A 115 1.37 7.98 -1.83
CA THR A 115 0.50 9.01 -1.27
C THR A 115 -0.21 8.58 0.01
N SER A 116 -0.06 7.33 0.44
CA SER A 116 -0.64 6.81 1.67
C SER A 116 0.21 5.73 2.35
N ASP A 117 -0.06 5.48 3.63
CA ASP A 117 0.54 4.38 4.39
C ASP A 117 0.17 3.00 3.82
N ALA A 118 -1.08 2.84 3.39
CA ALA A 118 -1.54 1.60 2.77
C ALA A 118 -0.77 1.31 1.46
N GLU A 119 -0.56 2.34 0.64
CA GLU A 119 0.24 2.24 -0.58
C GLU A 119 1.70 1.92 -0.27
N ASN A 120 2.32 2.56 0.73
CA ASN A 120 3.70 2.27 1.12
C ASN A 120 3.88 0.81 1.57
N LYS A 121 2.92 0.27 2.34
CA LYS A 121 2.92 -1.14 2.76
C LYS A 121 2.73 -2.10 1.59
N PHE A 122 1.87 -1.74 0.64
CA PHE A 122 1.70 -2.48 -0.60
C PHE A 122 3.00 -2.50 -1.42
N ILE A 123 3.65 -1.34 -1.59
CA ILE A 123 4.95 -1.22 -2.26
C ILE A 123 6.00 -2.11 -1.59
N TYR A 124 6.10 -2.08 -0.26
CA TYR A 124 7.03 -2.95 0.45
C TYR A 124 6.74 -4.44 0.19
N THR A 125 5.47 -4.82 0.09
CA THR A 125 5.05 -6.19 -0.26
C THR A 125 5.41 -6.54 -1.71
N LEU A 126 5.20 -5.62 -2.65
CA LEU A 126 5.60 -5.78 -4.05
C LEU A 126 7.12 -6.01 -4.15
N LEU A 127 7.93 -5.25 -3.40
CA LEU A 127 9.38 -5.42 -3.40
C LEU A 127 9.84 -6.77 -2.86
N GLN A 128 9.05 -7.47 -2.02
CA GLN A 128 9.34 -8.84 -1.56
C GLN A 128 9.20 -9.89 -2.67
N SER A 129 8.51 -9.57 -3.77
CA SER A 129 8.38 -10.47 -4.92
C SER A 129 9.64 -10.54 -5.78
N ILE A 130 10.57 -9.59 -5.60
CA ILE A 130 11.83 -9.56 -6.36
C ILE A 130 12.75 -10.66 -5.84
N PRO A 131 13.35 -11.51 -6.69
CA PRO A 131 14.25 -12.58 -6.26
C PRO A 131 15.43 -12.09 -5.40
N VAL A 132 15.97 -13.00 -4.58
CA VAL A 132 17.15 -12.77 -3.74
C VAL A 132 18.30 -12.20 -4.59
N GLY A 133 18.81 -11.03 -4.20
CA GLY A 133 19.85 -10.29 -4.95
C GLY A 133 19.33 -9.18 -5.87
N GLY A 134 18.01 -8.98 -5.91
CA GLY A 134 17.34 -7.78 -6.41
C GLY A 134 17.45 -6.62 -5.41
N GLY A 135 17.24 -5.39 -5.91
CA GLY A 135 17.76 -4.16 -5.29
C GLY A 135 17.51 -3.96 -3.80
N GLN A 136 18.51 -3.35 -3.13
CA GLN A 136 18.41 -3.01 -1.70
C GLN A 136 17.45 -1.84 -1.47
N ALA A 137 17.27 -0.98 -2.48
CA ALA A 137 16.25 0.04 -2.53
C ALA A 137 15.57 0.07 -3.90
N ALA A 138 14.51 0.86 -4.00
CA ALA A 138 13.84 1.17 -5.25
C ALA A 138 13.55 2.66 -5.37
N TRP A 139 13.82 3.24 -6.53
CA TRP A 139 13.47 4.63 -6.86
C TRP A 139 11.95 4.85 -6.79
N ILE A 140 11.55 5.99 -6.21
CA ILE A 140 10.19 6.52 -6.22
C ILE A 140 10.18 7.95 -6.78
N ALA A 141 9.04 8.43 -7.24
CA ALA A 141 8.94 9.68 -8.01
C ALA A 141 9.11 10.98 -7.18
N LEU A 142 9.43 10.87 -5.89
CA LEU A 142 9.62 12.02 -5.02
C LEU A 142 10.97 12.67 -5.31
N LYS A 143 10.97 13.98 -5.54
CA LYS A 143 12.19 14.76 -5.77
C LYS A 143 12.27 15.97 -4.86
N ARG A 144 13.49 16.29 -4.44
CA ARG A 144 13.81 17.52 -3.71
C ARG A 144 13.69 18.71 -4.67
N THR A 145 12.92 19.72 -4.29
CA THR A 145 12.76 20.96 -5.05
C THR A 145 13.55 22.12 -4.44
N THR A 146 13.74 22.09 -3.12
CA THR A 146 14.58 23.02 -2.37
C THR A 146 15.21 22.29 -1.19
N ALA A 147 16.11 22.94 -0.44
CA ALA A 147 16.73 22.35 0.75
C ALA A 147 15.72 21.78 1.78
N ALA A 148 14.49 22.29 1.84
CA ALA A 148 13.48 21.87 2.81
C ALA A 148 12.23 21.21 2.19
N HIS A 149 12.12 21.11 0.86
CA HIS A 149 10.88 20.70 0.21
C HIS A 149 11.09 19.61 -0.83
N PHE A 150 10.09 18.73 -0.89
CA PHE A 150 9.96 17.65 -1.84
C PHE A 150 8.61 17.73 -2.57
N GLN A 151 8.58 17.26 -3.80
CA GLN A 151 7.38 17.24 -4.63
C GLN A 151 7.35 15.97 -5.48
N TRP A 152 6.14 15.42 -5.67
CA TRP A 152 5.93 14.31 -6.58
C TRP A 152 6.03 14.75 -8.04
N ALA A 153 6.38 13.83 -8.94
CA ALA A 153 6.51 14.12 -10.36
C ALA A 153 5.20 14.64 -11.00
N SER A 154 4.03 14.25 -10.50
CA SER A 154 2.72 14.80 -10.91
C SER A 154 2.48 16.25 -10.47
N GLY A 155 3.35 16.80 -9.61
CA GLY A 155 3.17 18.12 -8.99
C GLY A 155 2.36 18.09 -7.69
N LYS A 156 1.83 16.92 -7.27
CA LYS A 156 1.16 16.77 -5.98
C LYS A 156 2.11 17.08 -4.81
N ALA A 157 1.54 17.64 -3.75
CA ALA A 157 2.24 17.83 -2.48
C ALA A 157 2.54 16.48 -1.80
N ALA A 158 3.72 16.36 -1.20
CA ALA A 158 4.14 15.21 -0.43
C ALA A 158 3.54 15.22 1.00
N ASN A 159 2.23 15.02 1.09
CA ASN A 159 1.49 15.04 2.37
C ASN A 159 1.76 13.79 3.23
N TYR A 160 2.01 12.66 2.58
CA TYR A 160 2.45 11.44 3.21
C TYR A 160 3.95 11.26 2.99
N VAL A 161 4.67 10.91 4.06
CA VAL A 161 6.09 10.58 4.03
C VAL A 161 6.39 9.42 4.97
N ALA A 162 7.35 8.57 4.59
CA ALA A 162 7.81 7.46 5.41
C ALA A 162 9.34 7.45 5.57
N TRP A 163 9.92 8.62 5.85
CA TRP A 163 11.36 8.77 6.04
C TRP A 163 11.91 7.82 7.11
N ALA A 164 13.08 7.25 6.83
CA ALA A 164 13.87 6.55 7.83
C ALA A 164 14.31 7.52 8.95
N PRO A 165 14.59 7.04 10.16
CA PRO A 165 15.11 7.89 11.23
C PRO A 165 16.40 8.60 10.79
N GLY A 166 16.39 9.93 10.82
CA GLY A 166 17.52 10.76 10.37
C GLY A 166 17.34 11.34 8.97
N GLU A 167 16.36 10.86 8.20
CA GLU A 167 16.10 11.31 6.84
C GLU A 167 14.98 12.35 6.75
N PRO A 168 14.98 13.19 5.70
CA PRO A 168 16.01 13.30 4.67
C PRO A 168 17.21 14.13 5.13
N ASN A 169 18.43 13.64 4.93
CA ASN A 169 19.65 14.23 5.49
C ASN A 169 20.45 15.09 4.49
N ASN A 170 20.16 14.97 3.19
CA ASN A 170 20.86 15.64 2.09
C ASN A 170 22.39 15.46 2.12
N GLU A 171 22.86 14.22 2.17
CA GLU A 171 24.27 13.90 2.31
C GLU A 171 25.08 14.55 1.18
N SER A 172 26.18 15.21 1.55
CA SER A 172 27.03 15.97 0.62
C SER A 172 26.32 17.08 -0.17
N GLY A 173 25.06 17.41 0.15
CA GLY A 173 24.29 18.48 -0.47
C GLY A 173 23.70 18.14 -1.85
N SER A 174 23.71 16.87 -2.27
CA SER A 174 23.33 16.44 -3.63
C SER A 174 22.24 15.37 -3.70
N GLU A 175 21.56 15.07 -2.59
CA GLU A 175 20.54 14.02 -2.55
C GLU A 175 19.16 14.58 -2.88
N ASN A 176 18.86 14.59 -4.17
CA ASN A 176 17.66 15.21 -4.72
C ASN A 176 16.59 14.21 -5.18
N CYS A 177 16.88 12.91 -5.13
CA CYS A 177 15.96 11.83 -5.46
C CYS A 177 15.67 10.99 -4.21
N VAL A 178 14.68 10.10 -4.27
CA VAL A 178 14.25 9.33 -3.11
C VAL A 178 14.12 7.87 -3.49
N VAL A 179 14.53 7.01 -2.56
CA VAL A 179 14.35 5.56 -2.64
C VAL A 179 13.56 5.06 -1.45
N VAL A 180 12.84 3.96 -1.65
CA VAL A 180 12.31 3.12 -0.57
C VAL A 180 13.23 1.92 -0.35
N TRP A 181 13.58 1.63 0.89
CA TRP A 181 14.39 0.47 1.23
C TRP A 181 13.61 -0.83 1.04
N GLY A 182 14.14 -1.73 0.23
CA GLY A 182 13.54 -3.02 -0.10
C GLY A 182 13.84 -4.13 0.91
N HIS A 183 13.20 -5.29 0.71
CA HIS A 183 13.32 -6.44 1.61
C HIS A 183 14.74 -7.03 1.68
N ASN A 184 15.59 -6.77 0.68
CA ASN A 184 16.99 -7.21 0.64
C ASN A 184 17.95 -6.29 1.42
N LEU A 185 17.46 -5.19 1.99
CA LEU A 185 18.27 -4.36 2.89
C LEU A 185 18.67 -5.19 4.12
N LYS A 186 19.95 -5.13 4.51
CA LYS A 186 20.48 -5.87 5.66
C LYS A 186 19.92 -5.37 7.00
N VAL A 187 19.69 -4.07 7.09
CA VAL A 187 19.14 -3.38 8.25
C VAL A 187 17.62 -3.51 8.20
N THR A 188 17.08 -4.45 8.96
CA THR A 188 15.67 -4.88 8.85
C THR A 188 14.67 -3.81 9.26
N GLU A 189 15.03 -2.98 10.23
CA GLU A 189 14.22 -1.92 10.81
C GLU A 189 14.00 -0.73 9.87
N LEU A 190 14.80 -0.62 8.79
CA LEU A 190 14.68 0.44 7.79
C LEU A 190 13.87 0.00 6.57
N ARG A 191 13.51 -1.28 6.46
CA ARG A 191 12.77 -1.81 5.31
C ARG A 191 11.40 -1.14 5.20
N GLY A 192 11.05 -0.71 3.98
CA GLY A 192 9.82 0.04 3.70
C GLY A 192 9.88 1.52 4.09
N LEU A 193 10.97 2.00 4.68
CA LEU A 193 11.22 3.42 4.94
C LEU A 193 12.03 4.06 3.81
N TRP A 194 12.01 5.39 3.77
CA TRP A 194 12.56 6.18 2.67
C TRP A 194 13.89 6.83 3.02
N ASN A 195 14.71 7.04 1.99
CA ASN A 195 15.99 7.72 2.05
C ASN A 195 16.08 8.70 0.88
N ASP A 196 16.55 9.92 1.09
CA ASP A 196 17.00 10.72 -0.04
C ASP A 196 18.35 10.21 -0.53
N ALA A 197 18.56 10.24 -1.83
CA ALA A 197 19.75 9.73 -2.48
C ALA A 197 20.15 10.65 -3.64
N SER A 198 21.44 10.59 -4.00
CA SER A 198 21.92 11.23 -5.22
C SER A 198 21.19 10.65 -6.42
N CYS A 199 20.55 11.49 -7.24
CA CYS A 199 19.85 11.06 -8.44
C CYS A 199 20.75 10.32 -9.43
N ASP A 200 22.05 10.60 -9.39
CA ASP A 200 23.08 10.03 -10.25
C ASP A 200 23.75 8.80 -9.65
N ASP A 201 23.35 8.35 -8.45
CA ASP A 201 23.87 7.11 -7.88
C ASP A 201 23.38 5.93 -8.73
N PRO A 202 24.27 5.21 -9.44
CA PRO A 202 23.85 4.02 -10.16
C PRO A 202 23.45 2.90 -9.20
N GLY A 203 23.87 2.97 -7.92
CA GLY A 203 23.33 2.23 -6.78
C GLY A 203 23.21 0.72 -6.95
N ARG A 204 22.56 0.06 -5.99
CA ARG A 204 22.02 -1.31 -6.17
C ARG A 204 20.53 -1.26 -6.45
N ASP A 205 20.03 -0.13 -6.89
CA ASP A 205 18.62 0.20 -6.76
C ASP A 205 17.85 -0.20 -8.00
N THR A 206 16.62 -0.63 -7.75
CA THR A 206 15.63 -0.90 -8.79
C THR A 206 14.65 0.28 -8.88
N VAL A 207 13.51 0.09 -9.53
CA VAL A 207 12.46 1.10 -9.63
C VAL A 207 11.10 0.46 -9.46
N ILE A 208 10.17 1.21 -8.88
CA ILE A 208 8.76 0.85 -8.89
C ILE A 208 8.11 1.68 -10.01
N CYS A 209 7.46 0.99 -10.93
CA CYS A 209 6.67 1.60 -11.98
C CYS A 209 5.19 1.53 -11.65
N GLU A 210 4.45 2.59 -11.97
CA GLU A 210 3.03 2.77 -11.70
C GLU A 210 2.32 3.32 -12.93
N ARG A 211 1.10 2.86 -13.18
CA ARG A 211 0.18 3.46 -14.16
C ARG A 211 -1.26 3.32 -13.71
N PRO A 212 -2.18 4.20 -14.13
CA PRO A 212 -3.61 4.01 -13.90
C PRO A 212 -4.08 2.65 -14.44
N ALA A 213 -4.90 1.94 -13.68
CA ALA A 213 -5.45 0.68 -14.13
C ALA A 213 -6.57 0.93 -15.15
N PRO A 214 -6.52 0.30 -16.34
CA PRO A 214 -7.61 0.34 -17.30
C PRO A 214 -8.87 -0.27 -16.69
N GLN A 215 -10.01 0.43 -16.82
CA GLN A 215 -11.31 -0.13 -16.48
C GLN A 215 -11.67 -1.20 -17.50
N THR A 216 -12.12 -2.36 -17.03
CA THR A 216 -12.70 -3.39 -17.89
C THR A 216 -14.16 -3.04 -18.22
N PRO A 217 -14.59 -3.21 -19.48
CA PRO A 217 -15.97 -2.97 -19.90
C PRO A 217 -17.01 -3.81 -19.16
#